data_AF-A0A7G1IVR3-F1
#
_entry.id   AF-A0A7G1IVR3-F1
#
_cell.length_a   1.000
_cell.length_b   1.000
_cell.length_c   1.000
_cell.angle_alpha   90.00
_cell.angle_beta   90.00
_cell.angle_gamma   90.00
#
_symmetry.space_group_name_H-M   'P 1'
#
loop_
_entity.id
_entity.type
_entity.pdbx_description
1 polymer ?
#
loop_
_entity_poly.entity_id
_entity_poly.type
_entity_poly.pdbx_seq_one_letter_code
_entity_poly.pdbx_strand_id
1 'polypeptide(L)'
;MSVITIAGMGGRLIARILEEGLDKLANVERLILQPNNREDDLRIWLQENGFQIVAESILEEAGKFYEILVVEAGQMKLSASDIRFGPFLSQEVSPVFVQKWQKEAIKLEFALGQIPDKNLEERQVLVDKIQAIKEVLHASK
;
A
#
# COMPACT_ATOMS: atom_id res chain seq x y z
N MET A 1 21.02 -5.96 16.22
CA MET A 1 19.66 -5.52 15.90
C MET A 1 19.55 -4.02 15.90
N SER A 2 19.78 -3.43 14.72
CA SER A 2 19.50 -2.03 14.40
C SER A 2 18.13 -1.95 13.72
N VAL A 3 17.23 -1.13 14.24
CA VAL A 3 15.89 -0.93 13.68
C VAL A 3 15.68 0.55 13.45
N ILE A 4 15.24 0.91 12.25
CA ILE A 4 14.82 2.27 11.91
C ILE A 4 13.30 2.28 11.75
N THR A 5 12.66 3.24 12.41
CA THR A 5 11.21 3.45 12.28
C THR A 5 10.96 4.79 11.60
N ILE A 6 10.13 4.79 10.56
CA ILE A 6 9.69 6.00 9.88
C ILE A 6 8.16 5.97 9.81
N ALA A 7 7.50 6.85 10.57
CA ALA A 7 6.04 6.87 10.69
C ALA A 7 5.46 8.27 10.50
N GLY A 8 4.19 8.36 10.14
CA GLY A 8 3.45 9.62 10.04
C GLY A 8 3.77 10.48 8.81
N MET A 9 4.42 9.92 7.78
CA MET A 9 4.80 10.64 6.56
C MET A 9 4.16 10.03 5.31
N GLY A 10 4.07 10.79 4.22
CA GLY A 10 3.60 10.25 2.94
C GLY A 10 4.61 9.28 2.32
N GLY A 11 4.15 8.23 1.65
CA GLY A 11 5.00 7.14 1.14
C GLY A 11 6.15 7.62 0.25
N ARG A 12 5.91 8.63 -0.61
CA ARG A 12 6.97 9.25 -1.44
C ARG A 12 8.05 9.94 -0.62
N LEU A 13 7.68 10.59 0.49
CA LEU A 13 8.65 11.25 1.36
C LEU A 13 9.48 10.22 2.10
N ILE A 14 8.85 9.13 2.56
CA ILE A 14 9.56 8.00 3.18
C ILE A 14 10.58 7.42 2.18
N ALA A 15 10.14 7.10 0.95
CA ALA A 15 11.02 6.60 -0.10
C ALA A 15 12.22 7.53 -0.35
N ARG A 16 11.97 8.84 -0.45
CA ARG A 16 13.04 9.83 -0.61
C ARG A 16 14.02 9.85 0.56
N ILE A 17 13.54 9.79 1.81
CA ILE A 17 14.40 9.76 3.00
C ILE A 17 15.29 8.50 2.99
N LEU A 18 14.73 7.36 2.59
CA LEU A 18 15.48 6.11 2.46
C LEU A 18 16.51 6.19 1.33
N GLU A 19 16.16 6.81 0.20
CA GLU A 19 17.04 7.05 -0.94
C GLU A 19 18.22 7.96 -0.59
N GLU A 20 17.95 9.13 0.02
CA GLU A 20 18.98 10.07 0.48
C GLU A 20 19.85 9.47 1.60
N GLY A 21 19.37 8.42 2.27
CA GLY A 21 20.03 7.72 3.37
C GLY A 21 20.57 6.33 3.03
N LEU A 22 20.58 5.91 1.76
CA LEU A 22 20.81 4.51 1.37
C LEU A 22 22.13 3.94 1.91
N ASP A 23 23.21 4.72 1.86
CA ASP A 23 24.53 4.32 2.37
C ASP A 23 24.54 3.99 3.87
N LYS A 24 23.60 4.56 4.63
CA LYS A 24 23.45 4.33 6.08
C LYS A 24 22.62 3.07 6.38
N LEU A 25 21.89 2.55 5.38
CA LEU A 25 21.03 1.39 5.53
C LEU A 25 21.78 0.06 5.42
N ALA A 26 23.06 0.06 5.00
CA ALA A 26 23.85 -1.17 4.83
C ALA A 26 23.99 -2.01 6.11
N ASN A 27 23.94 -1.38 7.29
CA ASN A 27 24.02 -2.05 8.60
C ASN A 27 22.67 -2.07 9.33
N VAL A 28 21.56 -1.73 8.65
CA VAL A 28 20.22 -1.71 9.24
C VAL A 28 19.57 -3.06 8.98
N GLU A 29 19.24 -3.78 10.05
CA GLU A 29 18.62 -5.10 9.92
C GLU A 29 17.14 -4.99 9.52
N ARG A 30 16.43 -3.98 10.04
CA ARG A 30 14.99 -3.84 9.83
C ARG A 30 14.51 -2.39 9.75
N LEU A 31 13.57 -2.17 8.86
CA LEU A 31 12.84 -0.93 8.66
C LEU A 31 11.37 -1.15 9.03
N ILE A 32 10.82 -0.29 9.88
CA ILE A 32 9.39 -0.26 10.21
C ILE A 32 8.82 1.04 9.63
N LEU A 33 8.04 0.91 8.57
CA LEU A 33 7.55 2.05 7.79
C LEU A 33 6.04 2.16 7.95
N GLN A 34 5.56 3.34 8.33
CA GLN A 34 4.13 3.65 8.41
C GLN A 34 3.84 4.85 7.49
N PRO A 35 3.53 4.59 6.20
CA PRO A 35 3.06 5.62 5.27
C PRO A 35 1.62 6.04 5.59
N ASN A 36 1.33 7.35 5.53
CA ASN A 36 -0.02 7.89 5.68
C ASN A 36 -0.83 7.87 4.37
N ASN A 37 -0.15 7.78 3.24
CA ASN A 37 -0.70 7.69 1.89
C ASN A 37 0.38 7.17 0.93
N ARG A 38 -0.02 6.84 -0.30
CA ARG A 38 0.92 6.45 -1.37
C ARG A 38 1.78 5.27 -0.97
N GLU A 39 1.15 4.29 -0.33
CA GLU A 39 1.76 3.04 0.11
C GLU A 39 2.24 2.24 -1.11
N ASP A 40 1.52 2.33 -2.22
CA ASP A 40 1.87 1.79 -3.54
C ASP A 40 3.22 2.32 -4.06
N ASP A 41 3.42 3.64 -4.06
CA ASP A 41 4.69 4.27 -4.47
C ASP A 41 5.85 3.78 -3.57
N LEU A 42 5.61 3.63 -2.26
CA LEU A 42 6.62 3.13 -1.33
C LEU A 42 6.96 1.66 -1.61
N ARG A 43 5.97 0.79 -1.85
CA ARG A 43 6.20 -0.63 -2.17
C ARG A 43 7.00 -0.81 -3.47
N ILE A 44 6.73 0.00 -4.48
CA ILE A 44 7.49 0.01 -5.74
C ILE A 44 8.94 0.37 -5.47
N TRP A 45 9.18 1.47 -4.76
CA TRP A 45 10.53 1.93 -4.45
C TRP A 45 11.31 0.87 -3.65
N LEU A 46 10.68 0.24 -2.65
CA LEU A 46 11.29 -0.84 -1.87
C LEU A 46 11.74 -2.01 -2.75
N GLN A 47 10.88 -2.44 -3.68
CA GLN A 47 11.21 -3.50 -4.63
C GLN A 47 12.41 -3.13 -5.51
N GLU A 48 12.41 -1.91 -6.05
CA GLU A 48 13.46 -1.44 -6.97
C GLU A 48 14.81 -1.27 -6.28
N ASN A 49 14.83 -1.01 -4.96
CA ASN A 49 16.03 -0.76 -4.18
C ASN A 49 16.53 -1.97 -3.38
N GLY A 50 16.05 -3.17 -3.69
CA GLY A 50 16.55 -4.41 -3.06
C GLY A 50 16.11 -4.56 -1.60
N PHE A 51 14.91 -4.09 -1.29
CA PHE A 51 14.23 -4.36 -0.03
C PHE A 51 13.05 -5.29 -0.24
N GLN A 52 12.77 -6.12 0.77
CA GLN A 52 11.63 -7.02 0.81
C GLN A 52 10.74 -6.69 2.00
N ILE A 53 9.43 -6.78 1.78
CA ILE A 53 8.45 -6.72 2.85
C ILE A 53 8.39 -8.10 3.48
N VAL A 54 8.55 -8.19 4.80
CA VAL A 54 8.54 -9.46 5.56
C VAL A 54 7.28 -9.60 6.43
N ALA A 55 6.61 -8.49 6.71
CA ALA A 55 5.30 -8.49 7.37
C ALA A 55 4.59 -7.16 7.07
N GLU A 56 3.26 -7.19 7.10
CA GLU A 56 2.45 -5.98 7.11
C GLU A 56 1.39 -6.08 8.21
N SER A 57 0.91 -4.94 8.67
CA SER A 57 -0.24 -4.87 9.56
C SER A 57 -1.07 -3.64 9.22
N ILE A 58 -2.37 -3.73 9.43
CA ILE A 58 -3.29 -2.62 9.20
C ILE A 58 -4.14 -2.39 10.45
N LEU A 59 -4.31 -1.12 10.82
CA LEU A 59 -5.13 -0.70 11.95
C LEU A 59 -6.03 0.46 11.58
N GLU A 60 -7.17 0.56 12.27
CA GLU A 60 -8.03 1.73 12.23
C GLU A 60 -7.89 2.51 13.54
N GLU A 61 -7.64 3.82 13.43
CA GLU A 61 -7.69 4.73 14.56
C GLU A 61 -8.36 6.05 14.16
N ALA A 62 -9.36 6.48 14.94
CA ALA A 62 -10.16 7.69 14.68
C ALA A 62 -10.75 7.77 13.25
N GLY A 63 -11.19 6.63 12.70
CA GLY A 63 -11.76 6.53 11.35
C GLY A 63 -10.77 6.67 10.20
N LYS A 64 -9.47 6.63 10.50
CA LYS A 64 -8.36 6.58 9.55
C LYS A 64 -7.71 5.19 9.58
N PHE A 65 -7.25 4.74 8.42
CA PHE A 65 -6.55 3.45 8.27
C PHE A 65 -5.06 3.69 8.13
N TYR A 66 -4.26 2.93 8.87
CA TYR A 66 -2.81 3.00 8.84
C TYR A 66 -2.25 1.64 8.48
N GLU A 67 -1.39 1.61 7.47
CA GLU A 67 -0.63 0.42 7.10
C GLU A 67 0.78 0.55 7.67
N ILE A 68 1.26 -0.55 8.24
CA ILE A 68 2.60 -0.70 8.77
C ILE A 68 3.30 -1.77 7.94
N LEU A 69 4.44 -1.43 7.36
CA LEU A 69 5.27 -2.33 6.58
C LEU A 69 6.54 -2.62 7.38
N VAL A 70 6.82 -3.91 7.59
CA VAL A 70 8.09 -4.38 8.13
C VAL A 70 8.94 -4.83 6.95
N VAL A 71 10.12 -4.23 6.83
CA VAL A 71 10.96 -4.32 5.65
C VAL A 71 12.36 -4.70 6.07
N GLU A 72 12.99 -5.57 5.30
CA GLU A 72 14.37 -6.01 5.47
C GLU A 72 15.10 -5.97 4.12
N ALA A 73 16.43 -6.03 4.14
CA ALA A 73 17.21 -6.17 2.92
C ALA A 73 16.87 -7.49 2.20
N GLY A 74 16.67 -7.43 0.89
CA GLY A 74 16.41 -8.61 0.06
C GLY A 74 15.56 -8.30 -1.16
N GLN A 75 15.47 -9.26 -2.07
CA GLN A 75 14.70 -9.08 -3.30
C GLN A 75 13.27 -9.58 -3.12
N MET A 76 12.31 -8.77 -3.55
CA MET A 76 10.92 -9.20 -3.70
C MET A 76 10.45 -8.92 -5.13
N LYS A 77 9.36 -9.59 -5.53
CA LYS A 77 8.66 -9.30 -6.78
C LYS A 77 7.18 -9.24 -6.50
N LEU A 78 6.66 -8.03 -6.48
CA LEU A 78 5.27 -7.69 -6.22
C LEU A 78 4.50 -7.65 -7.55
N SER A 79 3.32 -8.25 -7.56
CA SER A 79 2.34 -8.03 -8.62
C SER A 79 1.71 -6.64 -8.49
N ALA A 80 0.97 -6.20 -9.52
CA ALA A 80 0.19 -4.96 -9.43
C ALA A 80 -0.84 -5.00 -8.28
N SER A 81 -1.34 -6.20 -7.95
CA SER A 81 -2.22 -6.41 -6.80
C SER A 81 -1.46 -6.22 -5.49
N ASP A 82 -0.28 -6.84 -5.34
CA ASP A 82 0.52 -6.75 -4.12
C ASP A 82 1.01 -5.32 -3.85
N ILE A 83 1.39 -4.58 -4.89
CA ILE A 83 1.76 -3.17 -4.78
C ILE A 83 0.61 -2.34 -4.19
N ARG A 84 -0.61 -2.61 -4.63
CA ARG A 84 -1.77 -1.82 -4.26
C ARG A 84 -2.36 -2.22 -2.92
N PHE A 85 -2.48 -3.52 -2.68
CA PHE A 85 -3.19 -4.08 -1.54
C PHE A 85 -2.26 -4.53 -0.43
N GLY A 86 -0.97 -4.71 -0.69
CA GLY A 86 0.00 -5.29 0.23
C GLY A 86 0.01 -6.82 0.15
N PRO A 87 1.18 -7.46 -0.11
CA PRO A 87 1.27 -8.91 -0.28
C PRO A 87 0.83 -9.71 0.95
N PHE A 88 0.95 -9.16 2.16
CA PHE A 88 0.51 -9.83 3.39
C PHE A 88 -0.91 -9.41 3.76
N LEU A 89 -1.25 -8.12 3.60
CA LEU A 89 -2.58 -7.61 3.93
C LEU A 89 -3.68 -8.24 3.05
N SER A 90 -3.40 -8.46 1.76
CA SER A 90 -4.34 -9.12 0.84
C SER A 90 -4.52 -10.62 1.10
N GLN A 91 -3.58 -11.25 1.82
CA GLN A 91 -3.71 -12.64 2.26
C GLN A 91 -4.44 -12.74 3.60
N GLU A 92 -4.14 -11.85 4.55
CA GLU A 92 -4.77 -11.83 5.87
C GLU A 92 -6.25 -11.41 5.78
N VAL A 93 -6.55 -10.42 4.94
CA VAL A 93 -7.91 -9.86 4.73
C VAL A 93 -8.63 -9.63 6.07
N SER A 94 -7.94 -8.93 6.96
CA SER A 94 -8.48 -8.61 8.27
C SER A 94 -9.75 -7.75 8.16
N PRO A 95 -10.61 -7.71 9.20
CA PRO A 95 -11.81 -6.87 9.18
C PRO A 95 -11.51 -5.39 8.87
N VAL A 96 -10.37 -4.89 9.35
CA VAL A 96 -9.89 -3.53 9.08
C VAL A 96 -9.49 -3.35 7.62
N PHE A 97 -8.82 -4.33 7.01
CA PHE A 97 -8.53 -4.34 5.58
C PHE A 97 -9.81 -4.27 4.74
N VAL A 98 -10.79 -5.10 5.06
CA VAL A 98 -12.10 -5.11 4.39
C VAL A 98 -12.77 -3.74 4.52
N GLN A 99 -12.79 -3.15 5.71
CA GLN A 99 -13.37 -1.82 5.93
C GLN A 99 -12.66 -0.71 5.13
N LYS A 100 -11.31 -0.70 5.10
CA LYS A 100 -10.52 0.26 4.30
C LYS A 100 -10.95 0.21 2.84
N TRP A 101 -10.93 -0.98 2.26
CA TRP A 101 -11.16 -1.16 0.82
C TRP A 101 -12.63 -1.05 0.42
N GLN A 102 -13.57 -1.45 1.29
CA GLN A 102 -14.99 -1.15 1.07
C GLN A 102 -15.26 0.35 1.07
N LYS A 103 -14.68 1.11 2.02
CA LYS A 103 -14.81 2.57 2.05
C LYS A 103 -14.22 3.22 0.80
N GLU A 104 -13.09 2.70 0.32
CA GLU A 104 -12.48 3.18 -0.92
C GLU A 104 -13.31 2.83 -2.16
N ALA A 105 -13.86 1.62 -2.25
CA ALA A 105 -14.75 1.22 -3.34
C ALA A 105 -15.98 2.13 -3.43
N ILE A 106 -16.62 2.44 -2.30
CA ILE A 106 -17.78 3.34 -2.25
C ILE A 106 -17.42 4.76 -2.74
N LYS A 107 -16.24 5.28 -2.35
CA LYS A 107 -15.77 6.58 -2.84
C LYS A 107 -15.52 6.57 -4.35
N LEU A 108 -14.93 5.49 -4.87
CA LEU A 108 -14.69 5.33 -6.30
C LEU A 108 -16.00 5.19 -7.07
N GLU A 109 -16.99 4.45 -6.55
CA GLU A 109 -18.33 4.34 -7.15
C GLU A 109 -19.05 5.70 -7.15
N PHE A 110 -18.91 6.49 -6.08
CA PHE A 110 -19.44 7.85 -6.03
C PHE A 110 -18.75 8.80 -7.02
N ALA A 111 -17.43 8.72 -7.13
CA ALA A 111 -16.68 9.49 -8.13
C ALA A 111 -17.06 9.10 -9.56
N LEU A 112 -17.22 7.80 -9.83
CA LEU A 112 -17.66 7.27 -11.12
C LEU A 112 -19.04 7.83 -11.52
N GLY A 113 -19.97 7.95 -10.58
CA GLY A 113 -21.29 8.54 -10.81
C GLY A 113 -21.27 10.04 -11.13
N GLN A 114 -20.19 10.75 -10.80
CA GLN A 114 -20.03 12.19 -11.09
C GLN A 114 -19.32 12.44 -12.44
N ILE A 115 -18.59 11.45 -12.97
CA ILE A 115 -17.88 11.59 -14.25
C ILE A 115 -18.91 11.49 -15.40
N PRO A 116 -18.93 12.43 -16.36
CA PRO A 116 -19.84 12.37 -17.50
C PRO A 116 -19.66 11.10 -18.33
N ASP A 117 -20.75 10.51 -18.85
CA ASP A 117 -20.70 9.28 -19.68
C ASP A 117 -19.84 9.42 -20.96
N LYS A 118 -19.50 10.65 -21.34
CA LYS A 118 -18.64 10.96 -22.49
C LYS A 118 -17.16 10.69 -22.21
N ASN A 119 -16.75 10.66 -20.94
CA ASN A 119 -15.37 10.45 -20.51
C ASN A 119 -15.11 8.95 -20.27
N LEU A 120 -15.24 8.14 -21.32
CA LEU A 120 -15.16 6.68 -21.24
C LEU A 120 -13.84 6.19 -20.63
N GLU A 121 -12.72 6.82 -21.00
CA GLU A 121 -11.38 6.45 -20.49
C GLU A 121 -11.27 6.63 -18.98
N GLU A 122 -11.71 7.78 -18.46
CA GLU A 122 -11.64 8.08 -17.03
C GLU A 122 -12.58 7.17 -16.24
N ARG A 123 -13.78 6.90 -16.77
CA ARG A 123 -14.73 5.95 -16.17
C ARG A 123 -14.16 4.54 -16.13
N GLN A 124 -13.53 4.10 -17.21
CA GLN A 124 -12.93 2.77 -17.30
C GLN A 124 -11.85 2.58 -16.22
N VAL A 125 -10.97 3.56 -16.03
CA VAL A 125 -9.96 3.53 -14.96
C VAL A 125 -10.59 3.37 -13.57
N LEU A 126 -11.70 4.03 -13.28
CA LEU A 126 -12.40 3.87 -12.00
C LEU A 126 -13.06 2.50 -11.88
N VAL A 127 -13.69 2.00 -12.95
CA VAL A 127 -14.30 0.67 -13.00
C VAL A 127 -13.26 -0.42 -12.74
N ASP A 128 -12.11 -0.37 -13.42
CA ASP A 128 -11.01 -1.33 -13.21
C ASP A 128 -10.50 -1.27 -11.76
N LYS A 129 -10.42 -0.07 -11.18
CA LYS A 129 -10.04 0.10 -9.78
C LYS A 129 -11.05 -0.50 -8.81
N ILE A 130 -12.34 -0.35 -9.07
CA ILE A 130 -13.42 -0.92 -8.24
C ILE A 130 -13.42 -2.45 -8.38
N GLN A 131 -13.21 -2.96 -9.59
CA GLN A 131 -13.18 -4.38 -9.85
C GLN A 131 -12.02 -5.06 -9.14
N ALA A 132 -10.81 -4.48 -9.20
CA ALA A 132 -9.65 -4.99 -8.47
C ALA A 132 -9.90 -5.08 -6.95
N ILE A 133 -10.61 -4.09 -6.38
CA ILE A 133 -11.00 -4.12 -4.96
C ILE A 133 -12.00 -5.25 -4.70
N LYS A 134 -13.01 -5.43 -5.56
CA LYS A 134 -13.99 -6.50 -5.41
C LYS A 134 -13.33 -7.88 -5.50
N GLU A 135 -12.38 -8.05 -6.42
CA GLU A 135 -11.63 -9.29 -6.60
C GLU A 135 -10.80 -9.63 -5.35
N VAL A 136 -10.00 -8.71 -4.82
CA VAL A 136 -9.17 -8.98 -3.63
C VAL A 136 -10.02 -9.28 -2.39
N LEU A 137 -11.20 -8.66 -2.26
CA LEU A 137 -12.12 -8.91 -1.15
C LEU A 137 -12.88 -10.24 -1.28
N HIS A 138 -12.99 -10.81 -2.49
CA HIS A 138 -13.65 -12.10 -2.73
C HIS A 138 -12.67 -13.28 -2.82
N ALA A 139 -11.42 -13.02 -3.22
CA ALA A 139 -10.40 -14.05 -3.42
C ALA A 139 -9.97 -14.74 -2.11
N SER A 140 -10.22 -14.13 -0.95
CA SER A 140 -9.87 -14.67 0.37
C SER A 140 -11.02 -15.37 1.09
N LYS A 141 -12.01 -15.89 0.34
CA LYS A 141 -13.07 -16.78 0.84
C LYS A 141 -12.82 -18.25 0.52
#